data_AF-A0A925I4I2-F1
#
_entry.id   AF-A0A925I4I2-F1
#
_cell.length_a   1.000
_cell.length_b   1.000
_cell.length_c   1.000
_cell.angle_alpha   90.00
_cell.angle_beta   90.00
_cell.angle_gamma   90.00
#
_symmetry.space_group_name_H-M   'P 1'
#
loop_
_entity.id
_entity.type
_entity.pdbx_description
1 polymer ?
#
loop_
_entity_poly.entity_id
_entity_poly.type
_entity_poly.pdbx_seq_one_letter_code
_entity_poly.pdbx_strand_id
1 'polypeptide(L)'
;SEGTAGNELGLLTTAAGALFGAGQGGSLQSRLAGSLGVDELGLSQAKGLESTVVTVGKRLSQRAYLSFEQGAGAATSLVKLRYKLNERVTLQLQTGANSAIDMLYTWAFD
;
A
#
# COMPACT_ATOMS: atom_id res chain seq x y z
N SER A 1 7.14 31.57 6.19
CA SER A 1 6.50 30.61 7.13
C SER A 1 7.04 29.20 6.86
N GLU A 2 8.37 29.01 6.94
CA GLU A 2 9.04 27.72 6.66
C GLU A 2 9.22 26.84 7.91
N GLY A 3 9.15 27.41 9.12
CA GLY A 3 9.34 26.66 10.37
C GLY A 3 8.17 25.76 10.78
N THR A 4 6.95 26.05 10.34
CA THR A 4 5.73 25.28 10.71
C THR A 4 5.61 23.98 9.92
N ALA A 5 5.96 24.00 8.62
CA ALA A 5 5.89 22.82 7.76
C ALA A 5 6.92 21.74 8.14
N GLY A 6 8.12 22.15 8.56
CA GLY A 6 9.15 21.22 9.07
C GLY A 6 8.73 20.55 10.39
N ASN A 7 8.05 21.28 11.26
CA ASN A 7 7.55 20.74 12.53
C ASN A 7 6.38 19.77 12.31
N GLU A 8 5.46 20.08 11.40
CA GLU A 8 4.35 19.20 11.04
C GLU A 8 4.83 17.89 10.40
N LEU A 9 5.84 17.96 9.50
CA LEU A 9 6.47 16.77 8.93
C LEU A 9 7.16 15.90 10.01
N GLY A 10 7.78 16.53 11.02
CA GLY A 10 8.37 15.82 12.17
C GLY A 10 7.32 15.14 13.06
N LEU A 11 6.16 15.75 13.25
CA LEU A 11 5.05 15.16 14.01
C LEU A 11 4.40 14.00 13.23
N LEU A 12 4.24 14.15 11.91
CA LEU A 12 3.70 13.10 11.04
C LEU A 12 4.60 11.87 11.00
N THR A 13 5.92 12.07 10.88
CA THR A 13 6.89 10.96 10.90
C THR A 13 6.91 10.25 12.26
N THR A 14 6.77 11.00 13.36
CA THR A 14 6.65 10.44 14.72
C THR A 14 5.36 9.63 14.90
N ALA A 15 4.23 10.16 14.43
CA ALA A 15 2.95 9.47 14.47
C ALA A 15 2.93 8.20 13.60
N ALA A 16 3.50 8.27 12.40
CA ALA A 16 3.73 7.11 11.54
C ALA A 16 4.61 6.07 12.24
N GLY A 17 5.73 6.50 12.84
CA GLY A 17 6.62 5.64 13.61
C GLY A 17 5.91 4.90 14.75
N ALA A 18 5.02 5.56 15.49
CA ALA A 18 4.21 4.93 16.53
C ALA A 18 3.16 3.94 15.98
N LEU A 19 2.68 4.19 14.76
CA LEU A 19 1.70 3.34 14.08
C LEU A 19 2.33 2.05 13.51
N PHE A 20 3.51 2.17 12.90
CA PHE A 20 4.30 1.08 12.32
C PHE A 20 5.13 0.33 13.37
N GLY A 21 5.66 1.05 14.37
CA GLY A 21 6.51 0.57 15.44
C GLY A 21 5.75 0.38 16.73
N ALA A 22 5.09 -0.78 16.86
CA ALA A 22 4.65 -1.40 18.10
C ALA A 22 4.71 -0.54 19.38
N GLY A 23 3.68 0.28 19.60
CA GLY A 23 3.30 0.67 20.96
C GLY A 23 2.77 -0.56 21.73
N GLN A 24 2.62 -0.43 23.05
CA GLN A 24 2.36 -1.46 24.07
C GLN A 24 1.14 -2.40 23.85
N GLY A 25 0.46 -2.34 22.69
CA GLY A 25 -0.57 -3.29 22.26
C GLY A 25 -0.50 -3.69 20.78
N GLY A 26 0.71 -3.79 20.21
CA GLY A 26 0.94 -4.24 18.82
C GLY A 26 0.78 -3.13 17.78
N SER A 27 1.52 -3.23 16.66
CA SER A 27 1.44 -2.27 15.55
C SER A 27 0.03 -2.25 14.92
N LEU A 28 -0.36 -1.14 14.28
CA LEU A 28 -1.66 -1.07 13.59
C LEU A 28 -1.80 -2.21 12.57
N GLN A 29 -0.70 -2.57 11.91
CA GLN A 29 -0.64 -3.68 10.96
C GLN A 29 -1.02 -5.00 11.63
N SER A 30 -0.54 -5.25 12.85
CA SER A 30 -0.87 -6.47 13.62
C SER A 30 -2.36 -6.53 14.01
N ARG A 31 -2.95 -5.39 14.40
CA ARG A 31 -4.38 -5.32 14.76
C ARG A 31 -5.31 -5.45 13.56
N LEU A 32 -4.95 -4.86 12.42
CA LEU A 32 -5.69 -4.99 11.16
C LEU A 32 -5.61 -6.40 10.58
N ALA A 33 -4.42 -7.02 10.64
CA ALA A 33 -4.23 -8.43 10.28
C ALA A 33 -5.09 -9.35 11.15
N GLY A 34 -5.22 -9.06 12.44
CA GLY A 34 -6.04 -9.84 13.36
C GLY A 34 -7.56 -9.68 13.21
N SER A 35 -8.06 -8.50 12.83
CA SER A 35 -9.51 -8.21 12.77
C SER A 35 -10.13 -8.38 11.39
N LEU A 36 -9.37 -8.14 10.32
CA LEU A 36 -9.86 -8.15 8.93
C LEU A 36 -9.14 -9.20 8.07
N GLY A 37 -8.08 -9.83 8.57
CA GLY A 37 -7.31 -10.83 7.82
C GLY A 37 -6.55 -10.24 6.62
N VAL A 38 -6.25 -8.94 6.66
CA VAL A 38 -5.51 -8.18 5.64
C VAL A 38 -4.25 -7.59 6.26
N ASP A 39 -3.17 -7.50 5.49
CA ASP A 39 -1.88 -7.03 5.99
C ASP A 39 -1.67 -5.53 5.78
N GLU A 40 -2.50 -4.92 4.92
CA GLU A 40 -2.41 -3.50 4.58
C GLU A 40 -3.80 -2.88 4.46
N LEU A 41 -3.96 -1.72 5.10
CA LEU A 41 -5.00 -0.74 4.78
C LEU A 41 -4.31 0.61 4.59
N GLY A 42 -4.48 1.19 3.42
CA GLY A 42 -3.88 2.48 3.04
C GLY A 42 -4.95 3.49 2.65
N LEU A 43 -4.68 4.75 2.93
CA LEU A 43 -5.44 5.89 2.43
C LEU A 43 -4.47 6.85 1.77
N SER A 44 -4.68 7.18 0.50
CA SER A 44 -3.85 8.13 -0.25
C SER A 44 -4.74 9.23 -0.82
N GLN A 45 -4.31 10.49 -0.72
CA GLN A 45 -5.07 11.64 -1.23
C GLN A 45 -4.16 12.53 -2.07
N ALA A 46 -4.50 12.74 -3.35
CA ALA A 46 -3.67 13.52 -4.27
C ALA A 46 -4.06 15.01 -4.36
N LYS A 47 -5.35 15.36 -4.08
CA LYS A 47 -5.93 16.71 -3.91
C LYS A 47 -7.47 16.59 -3.88
N GLY A 48 -8.13 17.05 -2.82
CA GLY A 48 -9.59 16.96 -2.67
C GLY A 48 -10.10 15.56 -2.32
N LEU A 49 -11.36 15.43 -1.90
CA LEU A 49 -11.94 14.14 -1.49
C LEU A 49 -12.15 13.23 -2.70
N GLU A 50 -12.42 13.80 -3.88
CA GLU A 50 -12.54 13.08 -5.15
C GLU A 50 -11.27 12.31 -5.57
N SER A 51 -10.09 12.73 -5.10
CA SER A 51 -8.82 12.05 -5.41
C SER A 51 -8.32 11.15 -4.28
N THR A 52 -9.23 10.71 -3.42
CA THR A 52 -8.93 9.77 -2.33
C THR A 52 -8.95 8.35 -2.86
N VAL A 53 -7.91 7.56 -2.56
CA VAL A 53 -7.83 6.14 -2.87
C VAL A 53 -7.67 5.36 -1.58
N VAL A 54 -8.59 4.44 -1.35
CA VAL A 54 -8.49 3.42 -0.29
C VAL A 54 -7.81 2.19 -0.88
N THR A 55 -6.80 1.68 -0.19
CA THR A 55 -6.08 0.45 -0.58
C THR A 55 -6.29 -0.60 0.49
N VAL A 56 -6.63 -1.81 0.07
CA VAL A 56 -6.69 -3.00 0.91
C VAL A 56 -5.76 -4.05 0.33
N GLY A 57 -4.86 -4.58 1.15
CA GLY A 57 -3.81 -5.48 0.71
C GLY A 57 -3.67 -6.74 1.55
N LYS A 58 -3.38 -7.86 0.88
CA LYS A 58 -3.16 -9.15 1.52
C LYS A 58 -1.99 -9.90 0.90
N ARG A 59 -1.09 -10.36 1.76
CA ARG A 59 -0.01 -11.28 1.44
C ARG A 59 -0.55 -12.70 1.47
N LEU A 60 -0.78 -13.25 0.29
CA LEU A 60 -1.28 -14.62 0.12
C LEU A 60 -0.17 -15.65 0.38
N SER A 61 1.08 -15.28 0.12
CA SER A 61 2.28 -16.06 0.44
C SER A 61 3.51 -15.15 0.51
N GLN A 62 4.68 -15.71 0.78
CA GLN A 62 5.95 -14.95 0.69
C GLN A 62 6.21 -14.35 -0.70
N ARG A 63 5.56 -14.89 -1.74
CA ARG A 63 5.80 -14.53 -3.15
C ARG A 63 4.60 -13.87 -3.84
N ALA A 64 3.43 -13.91 -3.22
CA ALA A 64 2.16 -13.44 -3.79
C ALA A 64 1.52 -12.37 -2.91
N TYR A 65 1.20 -11.23 -3.50
CA TYR A 65 0.53 -10.13 -2.84
C TYR A 65 -0.62 -9.62 -3.72
N LEU A 66 -1.83 -9.58 -3.14
CA LEU A 66 -3.05 -9.10 -3.76
C LEU A 66 -3.41 -7.75 -3.14
N SER A 67 -3.79 -6.79 -3.98
CA SER A 67 -4.30 -5.50 -3.53
C SER A 67 -5.56 -5.10 -4.30
N PHE A 68 -6.45 -4.42 -3.60
CA PHE A 68 -7.63 -3.77 -4.14
C PHE A 68 -7.57 -2.29 -3.81
N GLU A 69 -7.76 -1.45 -4.82
CA GLU A 69 -7.76 0.00 -4.70
C GLU A 69 -9.12 0.53 -5.14
N GLN A 70 -9.70 1.42 -4.33
CA GLN A 70 -10.98 2.07 -4.60
C GLN A 70 -10.80 3.58 -4.56
N GLY A 71 -11.02 4.24 -5.70
CA GLY A 71 -11.12 5.70 -5.76
C GLY A 71 -12.47 6.20 -5.24
N ALA A 72 -12.47 7.30 -4.48
CA ALA A 72 -13.67 7.90 -3.90
C ALA A 72 -14.40 8.87 -4.85
N GLY A 73 -13.70 9.52 -5.80
CA GLY A 73 -14.30 10.45 -6.76
C GLY A 73 -14.98 9.75 -7.93
N ALA A 74 -14.21 9.30 -8.93
CA ALA A 74 -14.76 8.61 -10.11
C ALA A 74 -15.18 7.14 -9.87
N ALA A 75 -15.22 6.70 -8.60
CA ALA A 75 -15.53 5.33 -8.19
C ALA A 75 -14.77 4.23 -8.97
N THR A 76 -13.54 4.51 -9.42
CA THR A 76 -12.72 3.53 -10.14
C THR A 76 -12.12 2.52 -9.18
N SER A 77 -12.31 1.24 -9.48
CA SER A 77 -11.71 0.14 -8.73
C SER A 77 -10.56 -0.49 -9.53
N LEU A 78 -9.51 -0.92 -8.83
CA LEU A 78 -8.37 -1.62 -9.42
C LEU A 78 -7.95 -2.79 -8.53
N VAL A 79 -7.90 -3.98 -9.10
CA VAL A 79 -7.32 -5.18 -8.49
C VAL A 79 -5.94 -5.39 -9.07
N LYS A 80 -4.93 -5.61 -8.22
CA LYS A 80 -3.57 -5.96 -8.63
C LYS A 80 -3.07 -7.20 -7.92
N LEU A 81 -2.58 -8.17 -8.68
CA LEU A 81 -1.85 -9.33 -8.17
C LEU A 81 -0.39 -9.22 -8.59
N ARG A 82 0.52 -9.20 -7.61
CA ARG A 82 1.95 -9.27 -7.84
C ARG A 82 2.49 -10.62 -7.40
N TYR A 83 3.19 -11.31 -8.30
CA TYR A 83 3.76 -12.63 -8.05
C TYR A 83 5.24 -12.67 -8.42
N LYS A 84 6.10 -13.00 -7.47
CA LYS A 84 7.53 -13.22 -7.70
C LYS A 84 7.75 -14.62 -8.28
N LEU A 85 8.07 -14.71 -9.58
CA LEU A 85 8.45 -15.96 -10.25
C LEU A 85 9.82 -16.47 -9.82
N ASN A 86 10.75 -15.55 -9.51
CA ASN A 86 12.01 -15.80 -8.84
C ASN A 86 12.53 -14.48 -8.24
N GLU A 87 13.78 -14.44 -7.77
CA GLU A 87 14.37 -13.23 -7.17
C GLU A 87 14.50 -12.06 -8.15
N ARG A 88 14.55 -12.34 -9.47
CA ARG A 88 14.75 -11.35 -10.52
C ARG A 88 13.49 -11.04 -11.31
N VAL A 89 12.53 -11.96 -11.36
CA VAL A 89 11.34 -11.85 -12.22
C VAL A 89 10.07 -11.76 -11.38
N THR A 90 9.29 -10.72 -11.63
CA THR A 90 7.98 -10.49 -11.03
C THR A 90 6.93 -10.33 -12.12
N LEU A 91 5.84 -11.08 -12.02
CA LEU A 91 4.62 -10.85 -12.81
C LEU A 91 3.68 -9.94 -12.04
N GLN A 92 3.05 -9.01 -12.75
CA GLN A 92 1.99 -8.18 -12.22
C GLN A 92 0.78 -8.29 -13.14
N LEU A 93 -0.35 -8.68 -12.57
CA LEU A 93 -1.64 -8.70 -13.25
C LEU A 93 -2.47 -7.58 -12.65
N GLN A 94 -3.10 -6.77 -13.49
CA GLN A 94 -3.96 -5.69 -13.03
C GLN A 94 -5.27 -5.68 -13.83
N THR A 95 -6.38 -5.42 -13.15
CA THR A 95 -7.70 -5.33 -13.76
C THR A 95 -8.57 -4.32 -13.03
N GLY A 96 -9.39 -3.60 -13.78
CA GLY A 96 -10.24 -2.50 -13.31
C GLY A 96 -11.00 -1.95 -14.50
N ALA A 97 -10.90 -0.65 -14.75
CA ALA A 97 -11.39 -0.07 -16.01
C ALA A 97 -10.67 -0.64 -17.24
N ASN A 98 -9.38 -0.98 -17.10
CA ASN A 98 -8.57 -1.64 -18.11
C ASN A 98 -7.82 -2.81 -17.46
N SER A 99 -7.50 -3.83 -18.27
CA SER A 99 -6.72 -4.98 -17.83
C SER A 99 -5.34 -4.98 -18.48
N ALA A 100 -4.31 -5.34 -17.72
CA ALA A 100 -2.95 -5.49 -18.23
C ALA A 100 -2.19 -6.59 -17.48
N ILE A 101 -1.13 -7.08 -18.14
CA ILE A 101 -0.19 -8.05 -17.59
C ILE A 101 1.21 -7.49 -17.87
N ASP A 102 1.95 -7.24 -16.79
CA ASP A 102 3.32 -6.74 -16.85
C ASP A 102 4.29 -7.79 -16.32
N MET A 103 5.50 -7.82 -16.87
CA MET A 103 6.60 -8.60 -16.35
C MET A 103 7.78 -7.68 -16.06
N LEU A 104 8.18 -7.64 -14.79
CA LEU A 104 9.28 -6.83 -14.31
C LEU A 104 10.49 -7.74 -14.08
N TYR A 105 11.62 -7.40 -14.70
CA TYR A 105 12.90 -8.06 -14.47
C TYR A 105 13.85 -7.07 -13.78
N THR A 106 14.43 -7.46 -12.65
CA THR A 106 15.44 -6.70 -11.92
C THR A 106 16.84 -7.25 -12.17
N TRP A 107 17.75 -6.41 -12.66
CA TRP A 107 19.19 -6.67 -12.69
C TRP A 107 19.86 -5.86 -11.58
N ALA A 108 20.78 -6.48 -10.84
CA ALA A 108 21.68 -5.78 -9.92
C ALA A 108 23.11 -5.94 -10.44
N PHE A 109 23.87 -4.85 -10.45
CA PHE A 109 25.31 -4.87 -10.70
C PHE A 109 26.02 -4.87 -9.34
N ASP A 110 27.00 -5.75 -9.19
CA ASP A 110 27.97 -5.74 -8.09
C ASP A 110 29.21 -4.96 -8.55
#